data_AF-A0A3B8QF11-F1
#
_entry.id   AF-A0A3B8QF11-F1
#
_cell.length_a   1.000
_cell.length_b   1.000
_cell.length_c   1.000
_cell.angle_alpha   90.00
_cell.angle_beta   90.00
_cell.angle_gamma   90.00
#
_symmetry.space_group_name_H-M   'P 1'
#
loop_
_entity.id
_entity.type
_entity.pdbx_description
1 polymer ?
#
loop_
_entity_poly.entity_id
_entity_poly.type
_entity_poly.pdbx_seq_one_letter_code
_entity_poly.pdbx_strand_id
1 'polypeptide(L)'
;PLFEHFNQEGRTVQMFAIKKTVRCLRKIQEGYPSPGRTLNFVGHQANLRMLESVCQQCDIDDERHYSNVVEFGNGGAAGAPSVLSMNWDGWTDQDDVAVIGVGSGLTWASHVLRFGDQH
;
A
#
# COMPACT_ATOMS: atom_id res chain seq x y z
N PRO A 1 -30.64 21.70 6.27
CA PRO A 1 -29.76 20.61 5.79
C PRO A 1 -28.30 20.97 6.03
N LEU A 2 -27.59 20.20 6.87
CA LEU A 2 -26.13 20.31 6.97
C LEU A 2 -25.55 19.74 5.68
N PHE A 3 -25.19 20.62 4.75
CA PHE A 3 -24.35 20.25 3.61
C PHE A 3 -22.91 20.29 4.09
N GLU A 4 -22.44 19.18 4.65
CA GLU A 4 -21.02 19.00 4.93
C GLU A 4 -20.38 18.17 3.81
N HIS A 5 -19.16 18.55 3.46
CA HIS A 5 -18.36 17.91 2.44
C HIS A 5 -17.12 17.27 3.08
N PHE A 6 -16.51 16.32 2.39
CA PHE A 6 -15.21 15.79 2.79
C PHE A 6 -14.19 16.93 2.91
N ASN A 7 -13.51 17.01 4.06
CA ASN A 7 -12.44 17.96 4.32
C ASN A 7 -11.20 17.21 4.82
N GLN A 8 -10.03 17.64 4.38
CA GLN A 8 -8.75 17.08 4.80
C GLN A 8 -7.67 18.15 4.88
N GLU A 9 -6.95 18.19 6.00
CA GLU A 9 -5.69 18.94 6.13
C GLU A 9 -4.56 18.21 5.39
N GLY A 10 -4.46 18.47 4.09
CA GLY A 10 -3.66 17.67 3.15
C GLY A 10 -2.21 17.45 3.57
N ARG A 11 -1.49 18.50 3.99
CA ARG A 11 -0.09 18.39 4.41
C ARG A 11 0.07 17.48 5.63
N THR A 12 -0.77 17.68 6.64
CA THR A 12 -0.73 16.91 7.89
C THR A 12 -1.06 15.45 7.66
N VAL A 13 -2.10 15.17 6.88
CA VAL A 13 -2.52 13.81 6.55
C VAL A 13 -1.47 13.10 5.68
N GLN A 14 -0.88 13.79 4.70
CA GLN A 14 0.18 13.22 3.87
C GLN A 14 1.41 12.83 4.70
N MET A 15 1.90 13.72 5.58
CA MET A 15 3.05 13.41 6.44
C MET A 15 2.75 12.25 7.39
N PHE A 16 1.54 12.20 7.94
CA PHE A 16 1.09 11.08 8.76
C PHE A 16 1.06 9.77 7.97
N ALA A 17 0.48 9.78 6.76
CA ALA A 17 0.40 8.61 5.90
C ALA A 17 1.77 8.07 5.55
N ILE A 18 2.71 8.90 5.09
CA ILE A 18 4.09 8.50 4.79
C ILE A 18 4.72 7.85 6.02
N LYS A 19 4.69 8.53 7.18
CA LYS A 19 5.33 8.05 8.41
C LYS A 19 4.77 6.70 8.87
N LYS A 20 3.46 6.52 8.79
CA LYS A 20 2.82 5.26 9.20
C LYS A 20 3.10 4.13 8.22
N THR A 21 3.00 4.39 6.92
CA THR A 21 3.27 3.39 5.89
C THR A 21 4.73 2.93 5.94
N VAL A 22 5.69 3.85 6.04
CA VAL A 22 7.13 3.52 6.19
C VAL A 22 7.37 2.65 7.43
N ARG A 23 6.77 3.01 8.58
CA ARG A 23 6.90 2.20 9.81
C ARG A 23 6.36 0.78 9.62
N CYS A 24 5.18 0.64 9.02
CA CYS A 24 4.57 -0.66 8.77
C CYS A 24 5.38 -1.49 7.78
N LEU A 25 5.85 -0.88 6.68
CA LEU A 25 6.60 -1.58 5.65
C LEU A 25 7.95 -2.07 6.16
N ARG A 26 8.69 -1.23 6.90
CA ARG A 26 9.93 -1.65 7.56
C ARG A 26 9.71 -2.80 8.53
N LYS A 27 8.60 -2.79 9.28
CA LYS A 27 8.26 -3.88 10.19
C LYS A 27 7.97 -5.19 9.46
N ILE A 28 7.36 -5.11 8.27
CA ILE A 28 7.17 -6.27 7.40
C ILE A 28 8.51 -6.78 6.87
N GLN A 29 9.40 -5.88 6.43
CA GLN A 29 10.74 -6.22 5.92
C GLN A 29 11.64 -6.94 6.94
N GLU A 30 11.36 -6.83 8.24
CA GLU A 30 12.06 -7.62 9.27
C GLU A 30 11.75 -9.13 9.18
N GLY A 31 10.63 -9.53 8.58
CA GLY A 31 10.18 -10.93 8.49
C GLY A 31 9.93 -11.44 7.07
N TYR A 32 10.03 -10.57 6.06
CA TYR A 32 9.71 -10.86 4.67
C TYR A 32 10.71 -10.19 3.71
N PRO A 33 10.92 -10.74 2.51
CA PRO A 33 10.33 -11.99 2.03
C PRO A 33 11.00 -13.21 2.67
N SER A 34 10.32 -14.37 2.64
CA SER A 34 11.01 -15.63 2.93
C SER A 34 12.04 -15.96 1.84
N PRO A 35 13.07 -16.78 2.13
CA PRO A 35 14.08 -17.15 1.14
C PRO A 35 13.45 -17.68 -0.17
N GLY A 36 13.90 -17.15 -1.31
CA GLY A 36 13.38 -17.53 -2.63
C GLY A 36 12.06 -16.85 -3.01
N ARG A 37 11.60 -15.85 -2.25
CA ARG A 37 10.39 -15.08 -2.53
C ARG A 37 10.72 -13.60 -2.80
N THR A 38 9.80 -12.92 -3.47
CA THR A 38 9.85 -11.48 -3.73
C THR A 38 8.87 -10.75 -2.82
N LEU A 39 9.30 -9.64 -2.22
CA LEU A 39 8.42 -8.75 -1.47
C LEU A 39 7.97 -7.60 -2.38
N ASN A 40 6.68 -7.59 -2.72
CA ASN A 40 6.00 -6.52 -3.45
C ASN A 40 5.24 -5.59 -2.49
N PHE A 41 4.95 -4.38 -2.93
CA PHE A 41 4.27 -3.36 -2.14
C PHE A 41 3.02 -2.81 -2.84
N VAL A 42 1.91 -2.81 -2.10
CA VAL A 42 0.63 -2.18 -2.46
C VAL A 42 0.16 -1.29 -1.30
N GLY A 43 0.29 0.02 -1.46
CA GLY A 43 -0.19 0.99 -0.49
C GLY A 43 -1.65 1.43 -0.71
N HIS A 44 -2.21 2.17 0.25
CA HIS A 44 -3.44 2.94 0.01
C HIS A 44 -3.22 3.95 -1.12
N GLN A 45 -4.09 3.88 -2.12
CA GLN A 45 -4.01 4.65 -3.37
C GLN A 45 -4.45 6.11 -3.18
N ALA A 46 -3.80 6.86 -2.28
CA ALA A 46 -4.16 8.26 -2.01
C ALA A 46 -3.53 9.24 -3.00
N ASN A 47 -2.26 9.03 -3.34
CA ASN A 47 -1.45 9.91 -4.17
C ASN A 47 -0.17 9.20 -4.59
N LEU A 48 0.20 9.28 -5.89
CA LEU A 48 1.39 8.59 -6.39
C LEU A 48 2.69 9.08 -5.73
N ARG A 49 2.89 10.40 -5.62
CA ARG A 49 4.11 10.96 -4.99
C ARG A 49 4.29 10.55 -3.54
N MET A 50 3.19 10.36 -2.83
CA MET A 50 3.21 9.85 -1.47
C MET A 50 3.72 8.40 -1.44
N LEU A 51 3.22 7.55 -2.34
CA LEU A 51 3.65 6.16 -2.47
C LEU A 51 5.11 6.05 -2.92
N GLU A 52 5.54 6.85 -3.91
CA GLU A 52 6.95 6.95 -4.34
C GLU A 52 7.86 7.34 -3.17
N SER A 53 7.44 8.30 -2.34
CA SER A 53 8.18 8.70 -1.13
C SER A 53 8.32 7.57 -0.11
N VAL A 54 7.32 6.69 -0.01
CA VAL A 54 7.39 5.49 0.84
C VAL A 54 8.37 4.48 0.25
N CYS A 55 8.29 4.22 -1.07
CA CYS A 55 9.16 3.28 -1.76
C CYS A 55 10.62 3.68 -1.62
N GLN A 56 10.93 4.96 -1.85
CA GLN A 56 12.29 5.50 -1.66
C GLN A 56 12.80 5.34 -0.23
N GLN A 57 11.96 5.51 0.79
CA GLN A 57 12.36 5.39 2.20
C GLN A 57 12.49 3.95 2.71
N CYS A 58 11.97 2.98 1.95
CA CYS A 58 11.96 1.57 2.29
C CYS A 58 12.72 0.71 1.27
N ASP A 59 13.48 1.32 0.35
CA ASP A 59 14.29 0.63 -0.65
C ASP A 59 13.47 -0.38 -1.49
N ILE A 60 12.26 0.03 -1.89
CA ILE A 60 11.39 -0.72 -2.81
C ILE A 60 11.65 -0.21 -4.23
N ASP A 61 12.08 -1.11 -5.11
CA ASP A 61 12.26 -0.81 -6.53
C ASP A 61 10.90 -0.61 -7.22
N ASP A 62 10.88 0.18 -8.30
CA ASP A 62 9.67 0.51 -9.05
C ASP A 62 8.93 -0.75 -9.55
N GLU A 63 9.68 -1.78 -9.98
CA GLU A 63 9.12 -3.06 -10.43
C GLU A 63 8.37 -3.83 -9.33
N ARG A 64 8.64 -3.51 -8.05
CA ARG A 64 8.03 -4.13 -6.87
C ARG A 64 6.92 -3.27 -6.28
N HIS A 65 6.64 -2.09 -6.83
CA HIS A 65 5.57 -1.20 -6.39
C HIS A 65 4.41 -1.20 -7.38
N TYR A 66 3.25 -1.66 -6.91
CA TYR A 66 2.03 -1.69 -7.71
C TYR A 66 1.09 -0.57 -7.28
N SER A 67 0.64 0.23 -8.25
CA SER A 67 -0.30 1.33 -8.04
C SER A 67 -1.21 1.50 -9.25
N ASN A 68 -2.38 2.09 -9.01
CA ASN A 68 -3.36 2.44 -10.05
C ASN A 68 -4.01 3.82 -9.79
N VAL A 69 -3.41 4.59 -8.87
CA VAL A 69 -3.94 5.90 -8.43
C VAL A 69 -3.94 6.94 -9.55
N VAL A 70 -3.11 6.77 -10.59
CA VAL A 70 -3.08 7.66 -11.75
C VAL A 70 -4.32 7.46 -12.61
N GLU A 71 -4.75 6.22 -12.78
CA GLU A 71 -5.86 5.81 -13.63
C GLU A 71 -7.21 5.90 -12.91
N PHE A 72 -7.26 5.51 -11.64
CA PHE A 72 -8.52 5.35 -10.88
C PHE A 72 -8.68 6.34 -9.72
N GLY A 73 -7.65 7.13 -9.41
CA GLY A 73 -7.67 8.06 -8.30
C GLY A 73 -7.77 7.36 -6.93
N ASN A 74 -8.22 8.12 -5.93
CA ASN A 74 -8.38 7.61 -4.57
C ASN A 74 -9.70 6.85 -4.40
N GLY A 75 -9.65 5.53 -4.57
CA GLY A 75 -10.77 4.61 -4.35
C GLY A 75 -11.08 4.29 -2.88
N GLY A 76 -10.51 5.03 -1.91
CA GLY A 76 -10.73 4.80 -0.48
C GLY A 76 -10.30 3.39 -0.05
N ALA A 77 -11.19 2.70 0.65
CA ALA A 77 -10.96 1.32 1.11
C ALA A 77 -10.81 0.31 -0.05
N ALA A 78 -11.34 0.61 -1.24
CA ALA A 78 -11.23 -0.25 -2.41
C ALA A 78 -9.89 -0.07 -3.17
N GLY A 79 -9.10 0.97 -2.84
CA GLY A 79 -7.88 1.31 -3.57
C GLY A 79 -6.87 0.16 -3.63
N ALA A 80 -6.34 -0.29 -2.49
CA ALA A 80 -5.36 -1.38 -2.48
C ALA A 80 -5.93 -2.72 -3.02
N PRO A 81 -7.15 -3.16 -2.65
CA PRO A 81 -7.76 -4.35 -3.25
C PRO A 81 -7.90 -4.28 -4.78
N SER A 82 -8.21 -3.11 -5.34
CA SER A 82 -8.34 -2.94 -6.79
C SER A 82 -7.01 -3.18 -7.51
N VAL A 83 -5.89 -2.71 -6.95
CA VAL A 83 -4.55 -2.98 -7.47
C VAL A 83 -4.25 -4.47 -7.47
N LEU A 84 -4.54 -5.17 -6.36
CA LEU A 84 -4.35 -6.62 -6.26
C LEU A 84 -5.17 -7.36 -7.32
N SER A 85 -6.44 -6.99 -7.47
CA SER A 85 -7.36 -7.60 -8.43
C SER A 85 -6.95 -7.37 -9.89
N MET A 86 -6.40 -6.20 -10.22
CA MET A 86 -5.94 -5.89 -11.59
C MET A 86 -4.71 -6.70 -12.00
N ASN A 87 -3.91 -7.12 -11.01
CA ASN A 87 -2.68 -7.89 -11.24
C ASN A 87 -2.86 -9.37 -10.88
N TRP A 88 -4.11 -9.84 -10.73
CA TRP A 88 -4.41 -11.15 -10.15
C TRP A 88 -3.67 -12.31 -10.84
N ASP A 89 -3.69 -12.33 -12.17
CA ASP A 89 -3.04 -13.39 -12.97
C ASP A 89 -1.52 -13.24 -13.07
N GLY A 90 -0.97 -12.11 -12.62
CA GLY A 90 0.47 -11.84 -12.62
C GLY A 90 1.20 -12.28 -11.35
N TRP A 91 0.47 -12.52 -10.25
CA TRP A 91 1.07 -12.98 -8.99
C TRP A 91 1.51 -14.44 -9.09
N THR A 92 2.67 -14.73 -8.54
CA THR A 92 3.29 -16.07 -8.55
C THR A 92 3.29 -16.70 -7.16
N ASP A 93 3.56 -17.99 -7.10
CA ASP A 93 3.76 -18.72 -5.84
C ASP A 93 5.01 -18.25 -5.07
N GLN A 94 5.82 -17.37 -5.64
CA GLN A 94 7.01 -16.78 -5.03
C GLN A 94 6.75 -15.35 -4.50
N ASP A 95 5.53 -14.83 -4.59
CA ASP A 95 5.24 -13.45 -4.17
C ASP A 95 4.70 -13.34 -2.74
N ASP A 96 5.33 -12.49 -1.95
CA ASP A 96 4.79 -11.91 -0.72
C ASP A 96 4.39 -10.47 -1.02
N VAL A 97 3.14 -10.08 -0.76
CA VAL A 97 2.63 -8.74 -1.08
C VAL A 97 2.29 -8.00 0.21
N ALA A 98 3.08 -6.98 0.54
CA ALA A 98 2.81 -6.06 1.63
C ALA A 98 1.68 -5.11 1.25
N VAL A 99 0.55 -5.22 1.96
CA VAL A 99 -0.62 -4.37 1.76
C VAL A 99 -0.78 -3.45 2.96
N ILE A 100 -0.71 -2.13 2.75
CA ILE A 100 -0.71 -1.15 3.84
C ILE A 100 -1.74 -0.05 3.58
N GLY A 101 -2.69 0.08 4.49
CA GLY A 101 -3.73 1.10 4.47
C GLY A 101 -3.54 2.16 5.54
N VAL A 102 -3.80 3.43 5.21
CA VAL A 102 -3.91 4.55 6.16
C VAL A 102 -5.11 5.39 5.79
N GLY A 103 -5.92 5.80 6.75
CA GLY A 103 -7.16 6.54 6.49
C GLY A 103 -7.73 7.26 7.71
N SER A 104 -8.98 7.73 7.57
CA SER A 104 -9.71 8.46 8.60
C SER A 104 -9.87 7.65 9.90
N GLY A 105 -9.72 8.33 11.04
CA GLY A 105 -9.67 7.72 12.37
C GLY A 105 -8.85 8.57 13.37
N LEU A 106 -7.55 8.81 13.20
CA LEU A 106 -6.66 8.23 12.18
C LEU A 106 -6.40 6.74 12.45
N THR A 107 -6.52 5.92 11.40
CA THR A 107 -6.37 4.46 11.46
C THR A 107 -5.35 4.00 10.42
N TRP A 108 -4.61 2.95 10.73
CA TRP A 108 -3.70 2.29 9.80
C TRP A 108 -3.67 0.78 10.07
N ALA A 109 -3.46 0.00 9.03
CA ALA A 109 -3.32 -1.45 9.11
C ALA A 109 -2.34 -1.93 8.03
N SER A 110 -1.65 -3.03 8.31
CA SER A 110 -0.71 -3.65 7.39
C SER A 110 -0.81 -5.16 7.50
N HIS A 111 -0.77 -5.86 6.37
CA HIS A 111 -0.71 -7.31 6.31
C HIS A 111 0.15 -7.76 5.12
N VAL A 112 0.54 -9.02 5.10
CA VAL A 112 1.21 -9.64 3.96
C VAL A 112 0.28 -10.69 3.39
N LEU A 113 0.02 -10.62 2.08
CA LEU A 113 -0.62 -11.69 1.34
C LEU A 113 0.45 -12.56 0.73
N ARG A 114 0.37 -13.87 0.96
CA ARG A 114 1.28 -14.84 0.37
C ARG A 114 0.56 -15.60 -0.73
N PHE A 115 1.08 -15.51 -1.95
CA PHE A 115 0.55 -16.27 -3.08
C PHE A 115 1.20 -17.65 -3.16
N GLY A 116 0.41 -18.65 -3.59
CA GLY A 116 0.84 -20.04 -3.72
C GLY A 116 0.93 -20.85 -2.44
N ASP A 117 0.72 -20.24 -1.26
CA ASP A 117 0.67 -20.98 0.01
C ASP A 117 -0.71 -21.65 0.13
N GLN A 118 -0.82 -22.85 -0.42
CA GLN A 118 -1.94 -23.75 -0.14
C GLN A 118 -1.65 -24.46 1.17
N HIS A 119 -2.11 -23.89 2.27
CA HIS A 119 -2.47 -24.67 3.44
C HIS A 119 -3.89 -25.21 3.29
#